data_AF-A0A348W8U6-F1
#
_entry.id   AF-A0A348W8U6-F1
#
_cell.length_a   1.000
_cell.length_b   1.000
_cell.length_c   1.000
_cell.angle_alpha   90.00
_cell.angle_beta   90.00
_cell.angle_gamma   90.00
#
_symmetry.space_group_name_H-M   'P 1'
#
loop_
_entity.id
_entity.type
_entity.pdbx_description
1 polymer ?
#
loop_
_entity_poly.entity_id
_entity_poly.type
_entity_poly.pdbx_seq_one_letter_code
_entity_poly.pdbx_strand_id
1 'polypeptide(L)' 'AALGRKLTEDFSGWRVGIVTTDVSLIRPMGIKFPPPGPPVAHGGLKVRLWQAQL' A
#
# COMPACT_ATOMS: atom_id res chain seq x y z
N ALA A 1 -5.90 2.27 -11.18
CA ALA A 1 -6.10 3.64 -10.67
C ALA A 1 -7.34 3.82 -9.77
N ALA A 2 -8.32 2.92 -9.75
CA ALA A 2 -9.56 3.13 -8.98
C ALA A 2 -9.36 3.13 -7.44
N LEU A 3 -8.55 2.21 -6.90
CA LEU A 3 -8.42 2.04 -5.45
C LEU A 3 -7.75 3.24 -4.77
N GLY A 4 -6.58 3.70 -5.26
CA GLY A 4 -5.85 4.81 -4.64
C GLY A 4 -6.69 6.09 -4.57
N ARG A 5 -7.37 6.42 -5.68
CA ARG A 5 -8.32 7.54 -5.75
C ARG A 5 -9.44 7.42 -4.70
N LYS A 6 -10.07 6.25 -4.62
CA LYS A 6 -11.18 6.03 -3.68
C LYS A 6 -10.74 6.13 -2.22
N LEU A 7 -9.58 5.61 -1.89
CA LEU A 7 -8.98 5.75 -0.56
C LEU A 7 -8.77 7.23 -0.20
N THR A 8 -8.19 8.03 -1.10
CA THR A 8 -7.94 9.45 -0.83
C THR A 8 -9.20 10.31 -0.78
N GLU A 9 -10.23 9.99 -1.58
CA GLU A 9 -11.47 10.77 -1.65
C GLU A 9 -12.41 10.45 -0.48
N ASP A 10 -12.58 9.17 -0.15
CA ASP A 10 -13.67 8.71 0.72
C ASP A 10 -13.19 8.32 2.15
N PHE A 11 -11.88 8.17 2.38
CA PHE A 11 -11.32 7.64 3.63
C PHE A 11 -10.26 8.55 4.28
N SER A 12 -10.42 9.87 4.19
CA SER A 12 -9.53 10.82 4.87
C SER A 12 -9.47 10.57 6.38
N GLY A 13 -8.27 10.64 6.97
CA GLY A 13 -8.03 10.39 8.39
C GLY A 13 -7.82 8.92 8.75
N TRP A 14 -7.96 8.00 7.79
CA TRP A 14 -7.73 6.57 8.03
C TRP A 14 -6.26 6.19 7.90
N ARG A 15 -5.87 5.14 8.63
CA ARG A 15 -4.63 4.43 8.39
C ARG A 15 -4.91 3.25 7.48
N VAL A 16 -4.20 3.17 6.36
CA VAL A 16 -4.36 2.09 5.39
C VAL A 16 -3.10 1.25 5.30
N GLY A 17 -3.29 -0.07 5.20
CA GLY A 17 -2.25 -1.06 4.94
C GLY A 17 -2.51 -1.81 3.63
N ILE A 18 -1.48 -1.96 2.82
CA ILE A 18 -1.50 -2.71 1.56
C ILE A 18 -0.40 -3.76 1.60
N VAL A 19 -0.75 -5.02 1.37
CA VAL A 19 0.20 -6.14 1.31
C VAL A 19 0.37 -6.57 -0.14
N THR A 20 1.58 -6.44 -0.67
CA THR A 20 1.87 -6.85 -2.05
C THR A 20 3.37 -7.16 -2.24
N THR A 21 3.69 -7.99 -3.23
CA THR A 21 5.04 -8.16 -3.78
C THR A 21 5.37 -7.13 -4.87
N ASP A 22 4.35 -6.52 -5.48
CA ASP A 22 4.49 -5.70 -6.67
C ASP A 22 4.45 -4.20 -6.33
N VAL A 23 5.62 -3.56 -6.46
CA VAL A 23 5.81 -2.12 -6.23
C VAL A 23 5.15 -1.28 -7.33
N SER A 24 4.93 -1.84 -8.52
CA SER A 24 4.28 -1.14 -9.64
C SER A 24 2.82 -0.79 -9.35
N LEU A 25 2.17 -1.52 -8.43
CA LEU A 25 0.82 -1.21 -7.97
C LEU A 25 0.77 -0.04 -6.98
N ILE A 26 1.85 0.19 -6.23
CA ILE A 26 1.90 1.20 -5.15
C ILE A 26 2.07 2.61 -5.72
N ARG A 27 3.02 2.80 -6.66
CA ARG A 27 3.34 4.12 -7.23
C ARG A 27 2.14 4.87 -7.82
N PRO A 28 1.24 4.25 -8.61
CA PRO A 28 0.12 4.95 -9.23
C PRO A 28 -1.06 5.19 -8.27
N MET A 29 -0.97 4.82 -6.98
CA MET A 29 -2.06 5.06 -6.02
C MET A 29 -2.18 6.53 -5.58
N GLY A 30 -1.17 7.37 -5.84
CA GLY A 30 -1.18 8.78 -5.43
C GLY A 30 -1.06 9.01 -3.91
N ILE A 31 -0.83 7.94 -3.14
CA ILE A 31 -0.67 7.97 -1.68
C ILE A 31 0.82 7.98 -1.35
N LYS A 32 1.23 8.84 -0.40
CA LYS A 32 2.61 8.91 0.09
C LYS A 32 2.87 7.80 1.10
N PHE A 33 3.33 6.64 0.62
CA PHE A 33 3.80 5.57 1.49
C PHE A 33 5.24 5.82 1.98
N PRO A 34 5.54 5.67 3.29
CA PRO A 34 6.89 5.55 3.80
C PRO A 34 7.53 4.22 3.31
N PRO A 35 8.83 4.01 3.54
CA PRO A 35 9.47 2.73 3.26
C PRO A 35 8.68 1.57 3.89
N PRO A 36 8.40 0.50 3.14
CA PRO A 36 7.60 -0.60 3.64
C PRO A 36 8.35 -1.39 4.71
N GLY A 37 7.59 -2.17 5.48
CA GLY A 37 8.15 -3.11 6.44
C GLY A 37 9.07 -4.17 5.78
N PRO A 38 9.78 -4.96 6.61
CA PRO A 38 10.60 -6.06 6.14
C PRO A 38 9.76 -7.07 5.34
N PRO A 39 10.36 -7.78 4.37
CA PRO A 39 9.63 -8.78 3.60
C PRO A 39 9.24 -9.96 4.50
N VAL A 40 8.01 -10.42 4.37
CA VAL A 40 7.48 -11.60 5.06
C VAL A 40 7.31 -12.74 4.04
N ALA A 41 7.73 -13.95 4.43
CA ALA A 41 7.56 -15.13 3.59
C ALA A 41 6.08 -15.52 3.51
N HIS A 42 5.56 -15.66 2.30
CA HIS A 42 4.19 -16.08 2.04
C HIS A 42 4.17 -17.06 0.87
N GLY A 43 4.45 -18.34 1.15
CA GLY A 43 4.35 -19.42 0.16
C GLY A 43 5.27 -19.25 -1.06
N GLY A 44 6.55 -18.91 -0.84
CA GLY A 44 7.53 -18.66 -1.92
C GLY A 44 7.57 -17.21 -2.40
N LEU A 45 6.60 -16.38 -2.00
CA LEU A 45 6.61 -14.94 -2.21
C LEU A 45 7.23 -14.20 -1.02
N LYS A 46 7.85 -13.05 -1.31
CA LYS A 46 8.35 -12.10 -0.30
C LYS A 46 7.45 -10.86 -0.29
N VAL A 47 6.32 -10.95 0.41
CA VAL A 47 5.34 -9.86 0.49
C VAL A 47 5.84 -8.74 1.41
N ARG A 48 5.43 -7.51 1.15
CA ARG A 48 5.72 -6.36 2.02
C ARG A 48 4.44 -5.66 2.42
N LEU A 49 4.42 -5.12 3.63
CA LEU A 49 3.37 -4.24 4.13
C LEU A 49 3.75 -2.78 3.87
N TRP A 50 2.90 -2.09 3.11
CA TRP A 50 2.94 -0.66 2.85
C TRP A 50 1.86 0.01 3.70
N GLN A 51 2.23 0.99 4.53
CA GLN A 51 1.27 1.65 5.43
C GLN A 51 1.34 3.15 5.29
N ALA A 52 0.20 3.82 5.13
CA ALA A 52 0.12 5.26 5.07
C ALA A 52 -1.04 5.80 5.89
N GLN A 53 -0.93 7.06 6.26
CA GLN A 53 -2.02 7.86 6.79
C GLN A 53 -2.62 8.66 5.62
N LEU A 54 -3.94 8.59 5.43
CA LEU A 54 -4.69 9.27 4.37
C LEU A 54 -5.22 10.64 4.81
#